data_AF-A0A955V847-F1
#
_entry.id   AF-A0A955V847-F1
#
_cell.length_a   1.000
_cell.length_b   1.000
_cell.length_c   1.000
_cell.angle_alpha   90.00
_cell.angle_beta   90.00
_cell.angle_gamma   90.00
#
_symmetry.space_group_name_H-M   'P 1'
#
loop_
_entity.id
_entity.type
_entity.pdbx_description
1 polymer ?
#
loop_
_entity_poly.entity_id
_entity_poly.type
_entity_poly.pdbx_seq_one_letter_code
_entity_poly.pdbx_strand_id
1 'polypeptide(L)'
;MTKLVLTACLTLLSTSAFADPPRVEHRRDRAEVGSDHRELRDDRLDLEKVSALESAYAKAIRHPRRNARQIEALERDFLAAMHDELRESSHEVRKGEREVRASEREVDASRREARRDVVTGRPSGDDRRDLRDDRRDLRDDRRDLAKEMQAKRTTQVIAREFRDLRGVSTPRAFDRKQRLMREAVELARAEVREDRKELREDRREIREDRRERREDRREDRRGR
;
A
#
# COMPACT_ATOMS: atom_id res chain seq x y z
N MET A 1 55.42 -26.98 49.91
CA MET A 1 56.39 -27.62 49.00
C MET A 1 55.88 -29.00 48.63
N THR A 2 55.40 -29.21 47.39
CA THR A 2 55.39 -30.51 46.67
C THR A 2 54.88 -30.31 45.21
N LYS A 3 55.84 -30.40 44.28
CA LYS A 3 55.87 -30.88 42.87
C LYS A 3 54.54 -31.12 42.12
N LEU A 4 54.27 -30.43 41.00
CA LEU A 4 54.64 -30.72 39.57
C LEU A 4 53.84 -31.85 38.90
N VAL A 5 52.93 -31.52 37.95
CA VAL A 5 52.65 -32.31 36.74
C VAL A 5 52.30 -31.36 35.58
N LEU A 6 52.96 -31.64 34.46
CA LEU A 6 52.95 -31.02 33.15
C LEU A 6 51.98 -31.80 32.24
N THR A 7 51.02 -31.15 31.55
CA THR A 7 50.46 -31.72 30.30
C THR A 7 49.86 -30.66 29.38
N ALA A 8 50.25 -30.75 28.12
CA ALA A 8 49.97 -29.87 26.99
C ALA A 8 48.68 -30.23 26.22
N CYS A 9 48.40 -29.41 25.20
CA CYS A 9 47.42 -29.59 24.11
C CYS A 9 45.96 -29.27 24.54
N LEU A 10 45.12 -28.56 23.80
CA LEU A 10 45.03 -28.35 22.36
C LEU A 10 44.00 -27.21 22.13
N THR A 11 44.28 -26.31 21.19
CA THR A 11 43.33 -25.31 20.68
C THR A 11 42.19 -25.99 19.92
N LEU A 12 40.93 -25.71 20.27
CA LEU A 12 39.79 -25.80 19.36
C LEU A 12 38.94 -24.54 19.49
N LEU A 13 39.16 -23.61 18.56
CA LEU A 13 38.21 -22.58 18.21
C LEU A 13 36.98 -23.26 17.58
N SER A 14 35.85 -23.24 18.28
CA SER A 14 34.57 -23.54 17.66
C SER A 14 34.00 -22.25 17.12
N THR A 15 34.26 -21.99 15.84
CA THR A 15 33.52 -21.01 15.04
C THR A 15 32.07 -21.44 14.95
N SER A 16 31.17 -20.74 15.65
CA SER A 16 29.74 -20.84 15.44
C SER A 16 29.45 -20.26 14.05
N ALA A 17 29.21 -21.11 13.06
CA ALA A 17 28.61 -20.72 11.81
C ALA A 17 27.17 -20.25 12.11
N PHE A 18 26.96 -18.94 12.14
CA PHE A 18 25.62 -18.37 12.08
C PHE A 18 25.10 -18.60 10.66
N ALA A 19 24.16 -19.53 10.52
CA ALA A 19 23.32 -19.61 9.35
C ALA A 19 22.33 -18.44 9.40
N ASP A 20 22.33 -17.59 8.37
CA ASP A 20 21.30 -16.57 8.18
C ASP A 20 19.91 -17.24 8.08
N PRO A 21 18.88 -16.73 8.78
CA PRO A 21 17.54 -17.30 8.67
C PRO A 21 16.78 -16.69 7.47
N PRO A 22 16.48 -17.44 6.39
CA PRO A 22 15.54 -16.98 5.38
C PRO A 22 14.12 -17.23 5.91
N ARG A 23 13.44 -16.23 6.47
CA ARG A 23 12.06 -16.42 7.00
C ARG A 23 11.21 -15.16 7.29
N VAL A 24 11.72 -13.94 7.14
CA VAL A 24 10.98 -12.73 7.53
C VAL A 24 10.11 -12.17 6.40
N GLU A 25 10.60 -12.10 5.16
CA GLU A 25 9.82 -11.63 3.99
C GLU A 25 8.56 -12.47 3.76
N HIS A 26 8.67 -13.80 3.70
CA HIS A 26 7.52 -14.68 3.40
C HIS A 26 6.33 -14.63 4.36
N ARG A 27 6.50 -14.06 5.55
CA ARG A 27 5.39 -13.82 6.48
C ARG A 27 4.73 -12.45 6.26
N ARG A 28 5.45 -11.47 5.70
CA ARG A 28 4.91 -10.18 5.23
C ARG A 28 4.00 -10.38 4.02
N ASP A 29 4.46 -11.10 3.00
CA ASP A 29 3.72 -11.33 1.73
C ASP A 29 2.31 -11.95 1.94
N ARG A 30 2.13 -12.81 2.96
CA ARG A 30 0.83 -13.44 3.25
C ARG A 30 -0.11 -12.58 4.10
N ALA A 31 0.45 -11.72 4.94
CA ALA A 31 -0.33 -10.82 5.77
C ALA A 31 -0.81 -9.60 4.96
N GLU A 32 -0.01 -9.18 3.98
CA GLU A 32 -0.32 -8.12 3.00
C GLU A 32 -1.52 -8.55 2.14
N VAL A 33 -1.45 -9.68 1.43
CA VAL A 33 -2.58 -10.19 0.61
C VAL A 33 -3.92 -10.30 1.36
N GLY A 34 -3.88 -10.63 2.66
CA GLY A 34 -5.07 -10.70 3.51
C GLY A 34 -5.67 -9.33 3.88
N SER A 35 -4.81 -8.31 4.00
CA SER A 35 -5.20 -6.92 4.24
C SER A 35 -5.79 -6.30 2.97
N ASP A 36 -5.18 -6.57 1.81
CA ASP A 36 -5.63 -6.07 0.50
C ASP A 36 -7.04 -6.57 0.12
N HIS A 37 -7.42 -7.77 0.54
CA HIS A 37 -8.79 -8.28 0.31
C HIS A 37 -9.84 -7.61 1.21
N ARG A 38 -9.41 -7.10 2.37
CA ARG A 38 -10.29 -6.34 3.27
C ARG A 38 -10.45 -4.92 2.74
N GLU A 39 -9.35 -4.26 2.38
CA GLU A 39 -9.34 -2.92 1.78
C GLU A 39 -10.26 -2.89 0.54
N LEU A 40 -10.05 -3.78 -0.45
CA LEU A 40 -10.93 -3.86 -1.63
C LEU A 40 -12.42 -4.13 -1.31
N ARG A 41 -12.72 -4.80 -0.20
CA ARG A 41 -14.11 -5.04 0.22
C ARG A 41 -14.71 -3.75 0.78
N ASP A 42 -13.95 -3.02 1.57
CA ASP A 42 -14.38 -1.78 2.19
C ASP A 42 -14.55 -0.68 1.11
N ASP A 43 -13.61 -0.56 0.15
CA ASP A 43 -13.73 0.37 -0.99
C ASP A 43 -14.97 0.12 -1.86
N ARG A 44 -15.35 -1.15 -2.02
CA ARG A 44 -16.60 -1.51 -2.72
C ARG A 44 -17.81 -1.04 -1.94
N LEU A 45 -17.81 -1.14 -0.61
CA LEU A 45 -18.90 -0.67 0.21
C LEU A 45 -19.03 0.85 0.14
N ASP A 46 -17.91 1.58 0.12
CA ASP A 46 -17.93 3.03 -0.03
C ASP A 46 -18.37 3.47 -1.42
N LEU A 47 -17.93 2.78 -2.47
CA LEU A 47 -18.46 2.97 -3.83
C LEU A 47 -19.98 2.75 -3.87
N GLU A 48 -20.47 1.66 -3.29
CA GLU A 48 -21.91 1.37 -3.23
C GLU A 48 -22.67 2.47 -2.48
N LYS A 49 -22.16 2.90 -1.33
CA LYS A 49 -22.73 3.97 -0.49
C LYS A 49 -22.81 5.30 -1.24
N VAL A 50 -21.71 5.76 -1.82
CA VAL A 50 -21.65 7.05 -2.53
C VAL A 50 -22.48 6.99 -3.82
N SER A 51 -22.47 5.86 -4.54
CA SER A 51 -23.33 5.67 -5.72
C SER A 51 -24.81 5.68 -5.37
N ALA A 52 -25.20 5.08 -4.25
CA ALA A 52 -26.58 5.10 -3.78
C ALA A 52 -27.03 6.52 -3.41
N LEU A 53 -26.15 7.29 -2.75
CA LEU A 53 -26.40 8.70 -2.42
C LEU A 53 -26.55 9.56 -3.67
N GLU A 54 -25.68 9.43 -4.68
CA GLU A 54 -25.79 10.16 -5.96
C GLU A 54 -27.13 9.87 -6.63
N SER A 55 -27.50 8.59 -6.74
CA SER A 55 -28.72 8.18 -7.41
C SER A 55 -29.98 8.62 -6.66
N ALA A 56 -29.96 8.61 -5.32
CA ALA A 56 -31.05 9.13 -4.51
C ALA A 56 -31.18 10.65 -4.64
N TYR A 57 -30.05 11.36 -4.64
CA TYR A 57 -30.00 12.81 -4.82
C TYR A 57 -30.55 13.23 -6.18
N ALA A 58 -30.08 12.57 -7.25
CA ALA A 58 -30.54 12.77 -8.62
C ALA A 58 -32.06 12.63 -8.79
N LYS A 59 -32.69 11.72 -8.02
CA LYS A 59 -34.15 11.56 -7.99
C LYS A 59 -34.82 12.66 -7.18
N ALA A 60 -34.26 13.00 -6.02
CA ALA A 60 -34.84 13.99 -5.11
C ALA A 60 -34.92 15.40 -5.73
N ILE A 61 -33.88 15.82 -6.46
CA ILE A 61 -33.80 17.15 -7.09
C ILE A 61 -34.79 17.36 -8.24
N ARG A 62 -35.50 16.32 -8.72
CA ARG A 62 -36.60 16.47 -9.71
C ARG A 62 -37.80 17.23 -9.14
N HIS A 63 -38.01 17.14 -7.83
CA HIS A 63 -39.10 17.81 -7.12
C HIS A 63 -38.57 18.45 -5.83
N PRO A 64 -37.72 19.49 -5.91
CA PRO A 64 -36.94 19.96 -4.77
C PRO A 64 -37.80 20.57 -3.67
N ARG A 65 -38.92 21.21 -4.02
CA ARG A 65 -39.88 21.76 -3.04
C ARG A 65 -40.52 20.68 -2.18
N ARG A 66 -40.89 19.54 -2.78
CA ARG A 66 -41.50 18.41 -2.08
C ARG A 66 -40.46 17.64 -1.26
N ASN A 67 -39.24 17.56 -1.76
CA ASN A 67 -38.20 16.71 -1.22
C ASN A 67 -37.15 17.47 -0.40
N ALA A 68 -37.41 18.72 0.03
CA ALA A 68 -36.42 19.58 0.65
C ALA A 68 -35.68 18.92 1.84
N ARG A 69 -36.43 18.30 2.78
CA ARG A 69 -35.85 17.57 3.92
C ARG A 69 -35.03 16.36 3.50
N GLN A 70 -35.46 15.66 2.45
CA GLN A 70 -34.74 14.51 1.92
C GLN A 70 -33.43 14.95 1.26
N ILE A 71 -33.46 16.04 0.48
CA ILE A 71 -32.26 16.63 -0.14
C ILE A 71 -31.26 17.02 0.95
N GLU A 72 -31.70 17.71 1.99
CA GLU A 72 -30.81 18.10 3.09
C GLU A 72 -30.19 16.90 3.81
N ALA A 73 -30.98 15.84 4.03
CA ALA A 73 -30.48 14.59 4.60
C ALA A 73 -29.42 13.95 3.69
N LEU A 74 -29.68 13.83 2.39
CA LEU A 74 -28.74 13.27 1.42
C LEU A 74 -27.45 14.11 1.31
N GLU A 75 -27.55 15.44 1.37
CA GLU A 75 -26.38 16.34 1.37
C GLU A 75 -25.51 16.13 2.62
N ARG A 76 -26.14 15.96 3.79
CA ARG A 76 -25.43 15.67 5.04
C ARG A 76 -24.77 14.29 4.98
N ASP A 77 -25.49 13.27 4.53
CA ASP A 77 -25.01 11.89 4.50
C ASP A 77 -23.87 11.73 3.49
N PHE A 78 -23.91 12.45 2.35
CA PHE A 78 -22.80 12.54 1.41
C PHE A 78 -21.56 13.19 2.03
N LEU A 79 -21.71 14.33 2.71
CA LEU A 79 -20.58 14.97 3.39
C LEU A 79 -19.99 14.11 4.51
N ALA A 80 -20.82 13.33 5.19
CA ALA A 80 -20.35 12.36 6.18
C ALA A 80 -19.49 11.27 5.50
N ALA A 81 -19.98 10.68 4.40
CA ALA A 81 -19.20 9.71 3.62
C ALA A 81 -17.86 10.29 3.15
N MET A 82 -17.85 11.51 2.59
CA MET A 82 -16.62 12.19 2.17
C MET A 82 -15.65 12.47 3.33
N HIS A 83 -16.17 12.71 4.53
CA HIS A 83 -15.33 12.93 5.72
C HIS A 83 -14.70 11.63 6.23
N ASP A 84 -15.48 10.54 6.21
CA ASP A 84 -14.98 9.20 6.56
C ASP A 84 -13.85 8.81 5.59
N GLU A 85 -14.08 8.96 4.28
CA GLU A 85 -13.09 8.75 3.22
C GLU A 85 -11.81 9.56 3.46
N LEU A 86 -11.92 10.88 3.70
CA LEU A 86 -10.76 11.73 3.98
C LEU A 86 -9.95 11.33 5.21
N ARG A 87 -10.61 10.68 6.19
CA ARG A 87 -9.96 10.19 7.40
C ARG A 87 -9.16 8.93 7.10
N GLU A 88 -9.72 8.04 6.28
CA GLU A 88 -9.11 6.81 5.79
C GLU A 88 -7.91 7.10 4.90
N SER A 89 -8.09 7.86 3.82
CA SER A 89 -6.95 8.23 2.95
C SER A 89 -5.94 9.15 3.64
N SER A 90 -6.27 9.78 4.78
CA SER A 90 -5.25 10.38 5.66
C SER A 90 -4.41 9.38 6.44
N HIS A 91 -4.99 8.25 6.83
CA HIS A 91 -4.29 7.15 7.46
C HIS A 91 -3.36 6.45 6.46
N GLU A 92 -3.83 6.18 5.25
CA GLU A 92 -3.08 5.52 4.18
C GLU A 92 -1.91 6.35 3.69
N VAL A 93 -2.10 7.65 3.41
CA VAL A 93 -0.98 8.55 3.10
C VAL A 93 0.11 8.50 4.18
N ARG A 94 -0.28 8.47 5.46
CA ARG A 94 0.71 8.36 6.56
C ARG A 94 1.38 6.99 6.61
N LYS A 95 0.68 5.92 6.21
CA LYS A 95 1.23 4.56 6.10
C LYS A 95 2.25 4.50 4.95
N GLY A 96 1.87 4.95 3.75
CA GLY A 96 2.78 5.05 2.60
C GLY A 96 3.99 5.94 2.86
N GLU A 97 3.84 7.07 3.58
CA GLU A 97 4.98 7.90 4.00
C GLU A 97 5.97 7.14 4.89
N ARG A 98 5.51 6.20 5.71
CA ARG A 98 6.38 5.37 6.56
C ARG A 98 7.05 4.27 5.75
N GLU A 99 6.33 3.66 4.82
CA GLU A 99 6.83 2.62 3.91
C GLU A 99 7.95 3.19 3.02
N VAL A 100 7.72 4.30 2.34
CA VAL A 100 8.75 4.98 1.55
C VAL A 100 10.01 5.25 2.38
N ARG A 101 9.86 5.73 3.62
CA ARG A 101 11.02 5.99 4.51
C ARG A 101 11.74 4.71 4.94
N ALA A 102 11.03 3.59 5.05
CA ALA A 102 11.64 2.30 5.36
C ALA A 102 12.46 1.81 4.16
N SER A 103 11.88 1.82 2.97
CA SER A 103 12.53 1.38 1.72
C SER A 103 13.71 2.28 1.35
N GLU A 104 13.66 3.58 1.67
CA GLU A 104 14.83 4.47 1.55
C GLU A 104 16.00 4.01 2.42
N ARG A 105 15.73 3.53 3.65
CA ARG A 105 16.77 3.04 4.56
C ARG A 105 17.32 1.69 4.09
N GLU A 106 16.48 0.82 3.56
CA GLU A 106 16.88 -0.49 3.00
C GLU A 106 17.80 -0.29 1.80
N VAL A 107 17.41 0.54 0.83
CA VAL A 107 18.28 0.92 -0.30
C VAL A 107 19.63 1.47 0.17
N ASP A 108 19.64 2.33 1.20
CA ASP A 108 20.87 2.90 1.73
C ASP A 108 21.73 1.88 2.48
N ALA A 109 21.13 0.89 3.15
CA ALA A 109 21.83 -0.21 3.79
C ALA A 109 22.50 -1.11 2.73
N SER A 110 21.76 -1.57 1.73
CA SER A 110 22.26 -2.43 0.65
C SER A 110 23.33 -1.72 -0.19
N ARG A 111 23.24 -0.39 -0.35
CA ARG A 111 24.32 0.41 -0.94
C ARG A 111 25.61 0.39 -0.12
N ARG A 112 25.52 0.40 1.21
CA ARG A 112 26.69 0.37 2.09
C ARG A 112 27.33 -1.01 2.10
N GLU A 113 26.52 -2.06 2.10
CA GLU A 113 26.96 -3.46 2.02
C GLU A 113 27.68 -3.73 0.70
N ALA A 114 27.02 -3.45 -0.43
CA ALA A 114 27.63 -3.59 -1.75
C ALA A 114 28.95 -2.81 -1.90
N ARG A 115 29.09 -1.64 -1.23
CA ARG A 115 30.37 -0.91 -1.19
C ARG A 115 31.42 -1.59 -0.31
N ARG A 116 31.04 -2.10 0.87
CA ARG A 116 31.93 -2.82 1.78
C ARG A 116 32.47 -4.08 1.12
N ASP A 117 31.65 -4.80 0.36
CA ASP A 117 32.02 -6.08 -0.26
C ASP A 117 32.95 -5.93 -1.45
N VAL A 118 32.83 -4.82 -2.18
CA VAL A 118 33.82 -4.40 -3.18
C VAL A 118 35.17 -4.13 -2.52
N VAL A 119 35.19 -3.51 -1.34
CA VAL A 119 36.42 -3.20 -0.60
C VAL A 119 37.06 -4.46 0.01
N THR A 120 36.27 -5.41 0.51
CA THR A 120 36.78 -6.67 1.09
C THR A 120 37.07 -7.75 0.06
N GLY A 121 36.79 -7.52 -1.23
CA GLY A 121 37.11 -8.42 -2.33
C GLY A 121 36.20 -9.65 -2.43
N ARG A 122 35.02 -9.62 -1.80
CA ARG A 122 33.98 -10.66 -1.91
C ARG A 122 32.69 -10.07 -2.47
N PRO A 123 32.66 -9.61 -3.73
CA PRO A 123 31.40 -9.23 -4.35
C PRO A 123 30.51 -10.47 -4.46
N SER A 124 29.43 -10.54 -3.69
CA SER A 124 28.42 -11.57 -3.89
C SER A 124 27.52 -11.17 -5.05
N GLY A 125 27.04 -12.16 -5.81
CA GLY A 125 25.99 -11.94 -6.80
C GLY A 125 24.66 -11.50 -6.15
N ASP A 126 24.46 -11.88 -4.88
CA ASP A 126 23.30 -11.53 -4.05
C ASP A 126 23.21 -10.02 -3.82
N ASP A 127 24.27 -9.36 -3.37
CA ASP A 127 24.22 -7.94 -2.96
C ASP A 127 23.78 -6.99 -4.10
N ARG A 128 24.01 -7.38 -5.36
CA ARG A 128 23.56 -6.63 -6.54
C ARG A 128 22.09 -6.90 -6.87
N ARG A 129 21.59 -8.09 -6.57
CA ARG A 129 20.18 -8.47 -6.71
C ARG A 129 19.36 -7.76 -5.62
N ASP A 130 19.80 -7.81 -4.37
CA ASP A 130 19.15 -7.15 -3.23
C ASP A 130 19.01 -5.64 -3.47
N LEU A 131 20.12 -4.97 -3.83
CA LEU A 131 20.09 -3.54 -4.13
C LEU A 131 19.19 -3.18 -5.33
N ARG A 132 19.00 -4.09 -6.29
CA ARG A 132 18.10 -3.87 -7.42
C ARG A 132 16.65 -4.00 -6.98
N ASP A 133 16.36 -4.94 -6.10
CA ASP A 133 15.01 -5.22 -5.62
C ASP A 133 14.57 -4.13 -4.62
N ASP A 134 15.42 -3.71 -3.67
CA ASP A 134 15.11 -2.57 -2.77
C ASP A 134 14.81 -1.26 -3.55
N ARG A 135 15.50 -1.04 -4.67
CA ARG A 135 15.27 0.12 -5.54
C ARG A 135 13.94 0.03 -6.27
N ARG A 136 13.50 -1.18 -6.59
CA ARG A 136 12.20 -1.43 -7.20
C ARG A 136 11.12 -1.10 -6.19
N ASP A 137 11.23 -1.63 -4.97
CA ASP A 137 10.26 -1.45 -3.90
C ASP A 137 10.12 0.03 -3.55
N LEU A 138 11.23 0.73 -3.35
CA LEU A 138 11.21 2.18 -3.12
C LEU A 138 10.51 2.96 -4.25
N ARG A 139 10.69 2.56 -5.50
CA ARG A 139 10.04 3.23 -6.63
C ARG A 139 8.54 2.98 -6.60
N ASP A 140 8.14 1.76 -6.26
CA ASP A 140 6.76 1.32 -6.25
C ASP A 140 6.02 1.99 -5.06
N ASP A 141 6.59 1.98 -3.85
CA ASP A 141 6.06 2.72 -2.68
C ASP A 141 5.87 4.23 -2.96
N ARG A 142 6.81 4.85 -3.66
CA ARG A 142 6.71 6.27 -4.04
C ARG A 142 5.59 6.53 -5.03
N ARG A 143 5.40 5.62 -5.97
CA ARG A 143 4.31 5.71 -6.96
C ARG A 143 2.98 5.59 -6.22
N ASP A 144 2.85 4.63 -5.32
CA ASP A 144 1.59 4.33 -4.66
C ASP A 144 1.25 5.44 -3.65
N LEU A 145 2.22 5.93 -2.88
CA LEU A 145 2.05 7.16 -2.07
C LEU A 145 1.60 8.37 -2.91
N ALA A 146 2.14 8.53 -4.12
CA ALA A 146 1.75 9.64 -4.98
C ALA A 146 0.29 9.54 -5.44
N LYS A 147 -0.20 8.32 -5.75
CA LYS A 147 -1.61 8.06 -6.06
C LYS A 147 -2.50 8.39 -4.87
N GLU A 148 -2.15 7.89 -3.68
CA GLU A 148 -2.90 8.14 -2.44
C GLU A 148 -3.04 9.63 -2.14
N MET A 149 -1.94 10.37 -2.28
CA MET A 149 -1.95 11.83 -2.11
C MET A 149 -2.83 12.52 -3.14
N GLN A 150 -2.88 12.03 -4.39
CA GLN A 150 -3.71 12.59 -5.44
C GLN A 150 -5.20 12.31 -5.22
N ALA A 151 -5.56 11.07 -4.88
CA ALA A 151 -6.93 10.67 -4.56
C ALA A 151 -7.47 11.52 -3.42
N LYS A 152 -6.74 11.56 -2.30
CA LYS A 152 -7.05 12.40 -1.13
C LYS A 152 -7.26 13.88 -1.49
N ARG A 153 -6.38 14.47 -2.29
CA ARG A 153 -6.52 15.88 -2.71
C ARG A 153 -7.80 16.11 -3.51
N THR A 154 -8.13 15.19 -4.41
CA THR A 154 -9.35 15.25 -5.22
C THR A 154 -10.59 15.15 -4.34
N THR A 155 -10.62 14.20 -3.40
CA THR A 155 -11.65 14.05 -2.37
C THR A 155 -11.81 15.33 -1.55
N GLN A 156 -10.72 15.97 -1.14
CA GLN A 156 -10.76 17.23 -0.39
C GLN A 156 -11.41 18.37 -1.18
N VAL A 157 -11.08 18.49 -2.47
CA VAL A 157 -11.66 19.51 -3.35
C VAL A 157 -13.15 19.29 -3.50
N ILE A 158 -13.58 18.06 -3.80
CA ILE A 158 -15.00 17.70 -3.94
C ILE A 158 -15.76 18.00 -2.64
N ALA A 159 -15.24 17.53 -1.50
CA ALA A 159 -15.89 17.70 -0.21
C ALA A 159 -16.04 19.17 0.19
N ARG A 160 -14.99 19.97 -0.04
CA ARG A 160 -15.01 21.41 0.23
C ARG A 160 -16.03 22.12 -0.64
N GLU A 161 -15.98 21.89 -1.95
CA GLU A 161 -16.88 22.57 -2.86
C GLU A 161 -18.34 22.18 -2.61
N PHE A 162 -18.61 20.90 -2.36
CA PHE A 162 -19.95 20.44 -2.02
C PHE A 162 -20.47 21.09 -0.74
N ARG A 163 -19.61 21.21 0.28
CA ARG A 163 -19.94 21.89 1.55
C ARG A 163 -20.30 23.35 1.32
N ASP A 164 -19.55 24.06 0.49
CA ASP A 164 -19.80 25.48 0.19
C ASP A 164 -21.14 25.68 -0.52
N LEU A 165 -21.61 24.67 -1.27
CA LEU A 165 -22.92 24.69 -1.92
C LEU A 165 -24.08 24.22 -1.04
N ARG A 166 -23.81 23.58 0.10
CA ARG A 166 -24.84 22.95 0.95
C ARG A 166 -25.94 23.96 1.33
N GLY A 167 -27.20 23.52 1.25
CA GLY A 167 -28.37 24.36 1.53
C GLY A 167 -28.75 25.36 0.42
N VAL A 168 -27.83 25.67 -0.51
CA VAL A 168 -28.16 26.46 -1.71
C VAL A 168 -29.07 25.64 -2.62
N SER A 169 -30.30 26.13 -2.81
CA SER A 169 -31.40 25.41 -3.49
C SER A 169 -31.76 26.01 -4.85
N THR A 170 -30.76 26.45 -5.61
CA THR A 170 -30.96 26.95 -6.99
C THR A 170 -30.73 25.84 -8.01
N PRO A 171 -31.35 25.89 -9.21
CA PRO A 171 -31.13 24.88 -10.26
C PRO A 171 -29.65 24.65 -10.57
N ARG A 172 -28.87 25.74 -10.73
CA ARG A 172 -27.41 25.65 -10.97
C ARG A 172 -26.65 24.99 -9.82
N ALA A 173 -27.06 25.25 -8.57
CA ALA A 173 -26.44 24.61 -7.42
C ALA A 173 -26.75 23.11 -7.36
N PHE A 174 -27.99 22.70 -7.67
CA PHE A 174 -28.35 21.28 -7.77
C PHE A 174 -27.54 20.56 -8.85
N ASP A 175 -27.41 21.16 -10.04
CA ASP A 175 -26.60 20.60 -11.12
C ASP A 175 -25.12 20.44 -10.71
N ARG A 176 -24.56 21.44 -10.02
CA ARG A 176 -23.17 21.39 -9.56
C ARG A 176 -22.96 20.33 -8.48
N LYS A 177 -23.84 20.27 -7.48
CA LYS A 177 -23.81 19.23 -6.43
C LYS A 177 -23.92 17.84 -7.02
N GLN A 178 -24.84 17.63 -7.97
CA GLN A 178 -24.97 16.34 -8.64
C GLN A 178 -23.69 15.97 -9.40
N ARG A 179 -23.05 16.93 -10.08
CA ARG A 179 -21.78 16.69 -10.76
C ARG A 179 -20.67 16.27 -9.78
N LEU A 180 -20.53 16.99 -8.67
CA LEU A 180 -19.56 16.66 -7.62
C LEU A 180 -19.77 15.26 -7.04
N MET A 181 -21.03 14.85 -6.83
CA MET A 181 -21.34 13.48 -6.39
C MET A 181 -20.95 12.43 -7.43
N ARG A 182 -21.16 12.71 -8.73
CA ARG A 182 -20.70 11.82 -9.80
C ARG A 182 -19.19 11.73 -9.89
N GLU A 183 -18.49 12.86 -9.73
CA GLU A 183 -17.04 12.89 -9.67
C GLU A 183 -16.52 12.03 -8.51
N ALA A 184 -17.17 12.09 -7.33
CA ALA A 184 -16.83 11.20 -6.21
C ALA A 184 -17.08 9.72 -6.53
N VAL A 185 -18.19 9.39 -7.22
CA VAL A 185 -18.45 8.01 -7.67
C VAL A 185 -17.38 7.53 -8.65
N GLU A 186 -16.95 8.36 -9.59
CA GLU A 186 -15.91 7.99 -10.55
C GLU A 186 -14.54 7.83 -9.90
N LEU A 187 -14.24 8.62 -8.87
CA LEU A 187 -13.03 8.48 -8.06
C LEU A 187 -13.03 7.13 -7.32
N ALA A 188 -14.09 6.81 -6.57
CA ALA A 188 -14.23 5.53 -5.87
C ALA A 188 -14.23 4.32 -6.84
N ARG A 189 -14.72 4.49 -8.07
CA ARG A 189 -14.59 3.45 -9.12
C ARG A 189 -13.16 3.28 -9.61
N ALA A 190 -12.37 4.36 -9.65
CA ALA A 190 -10.98 4.30 -10.04
C ALA A 190 -10.18 3.52 -8.99
N GLU A 191 -10.35 3.84 -7.71
CA GLU A 191 -9.75 3.14 -6.56
C GLU A 191 -10.03 1.63 -6.64
N VAL A 192 -11.32 1.22 -6.61
CA VAL A 192 -11.70 -0.21 -6.73
C VAL A 192 -11.13 -0.93 -7.96
N ARG A 193 -10.85 -0.22 -9.06
CA ARG A 193 -10.21 -0.82 -10.25
C ARG A 193 -8.70 -0.95 -10.09
N GLU A 194 -8.07 0.00 -9.42
CA GLU A 194 -6.64 0.02 -9.13
C GLU A 194 -6.30 -1.09 -8.13
N ASP A 195 -7.00 -1.23 -7.00
CA ASP A 195 -6.67 -2.30 -6.02
C ASP A 195 -6.93 -3.69 -6.61
N ARG A 196 -7.94 -3.84 -7.48
CA ARG A 196 -8.13 -5.10 -8.24
C ARG A 196 -6.97 -5.42 -9.16
N LYS A 197 -6.36 -4.39 -9.74
CA LYS A 197 -5.22 -4.54 -10.64
C LYS A 197 -3.98 -4.88 -9.81
N GLU A 198 -3.77 -4.20 -8.69
CA GLU A 198 -2.66 -4.43 -7.75
C GLU A 198 -2.72 -5.86 -7.22
N LEU A 199 -3.87 -6.30 -6.68
CA LEU A 199 -4.10 -7.69 -6.27
C LEU A 199 -3.80 -8.74 -7.36
N ARG A 200 -3.97 -8.38 -8.63
CA ARG A 200 -3.66 -9.28 -9.75
C ARG A 200 -2.15 -9.30 -10.01
N GLU A 201 -1.48 -8.16 -9.90
CA GLU A 201 -0.03 -8.01 -10.03
C GLU A 201 0.67 -8.76 -8.88
N ASP A 202 0.25 -8.59 -7.62
CA ASP A 202 0.84 -9.30 -6.47
C ASP A 202 0.72 -10.82 -6.61
N ARG A 203 -0.46 -11.28 -7.07
CA ARG A 203 -0.68 -12.71 -7.35
C ARG A 203 0.22 -13.25 -8.44
N ARG A 204 0.62 -12.40 -9.40
CA ARG A 204 1.55 -12.76 -10.46
C ARG A 204 2.97 -12.82 -9.90
N GLU A 205 3.38 -11.84 -9.10
CA GLU A 205 4.70 -11.79 -8.46
C GLU A 205 4.92 -13.00 -7.55
N ILE A 206 3.96 -13.32 -6.68
CA ILE A 206 4.00 -14.54 -5.83
C ILE A 206 4.19 -15.83 -6.67
N ARG A 207 3.67 -15.89 -7.90
CA ARG A 207 3.86 -17.05 -8.78
C ARG A 207 5.24 -17.05 -9.41
N GLU A 208 5.75 -15.90 -9.82
CA GLU A 208 7.08 -15.72 -10.37
C GLU A 208 8.14 -16.08 -9.31
N ASP A 209 8.02 -15.59 -8.08
CA ASP A 209 8.93 -15.93 -6.96
C ASP A 209 8.93 -17.42 -6.64
N ARG A 210 7.74 -18.05 -6.66
CA ARG A 210 7.63 -19.50 -6.45
C ARG A 210 8.30 -20.28 -7.57
N ARG A 211 8.36 -19.73 -8.78
CA ARG A 211 9.03 -20.36 -9.92
C ARG A 211 10.54 -20.19 -9.79
N GLU A 212 11.03 -18.99 -9.49
CA GLU A 212 12.45 -18.71 -9.25
C GLU A 212 13.00 -19.63 -8.15
N ARG A 213 12.34 -19.69 -6.98
CA ARG A 213 12.74 -20.59 -5.88
C ARG A 213 12.78 -22.08 -6.26
N ARG A 214 12.00 -22.51 -7.25
CA ARG A 214 12.03 -23.90 -7.75
C ARG A 214 13.18 -24.11 -8.72
N GLU A 215 13.54 -23.08 -9.49
CA GLU A 215 14.65 -23.09 -10.42
C GLU A 215 15.97 -23.05 -9.63
N ASP A 216 16.11 -22.20 -8.62
CA ASP A 216 17.28 -22.16 -7.72
C ASP A 216 17.54 -23.53 -7.06
N ARG A 217 16.48 -24.15 -6.50
CA ARG A 217 16.58 -25.50 -5.92
C ARG A 217 16.97 -26.58 -6.93
N ARG A 218 16.70 -26.39 -8.21
CA ARG A 218 17.10 -27.33 -9.28
C ARG A 218 18.55 -27.10 -9.68
N GLU A 219 19.01 -25.86 -9.71
CA GLU A 219 20.41 -25.52 -9.97
C GLU A 219 21.32 -25.99 -8.83
N ASP A 220 20.94 -25.77 -7.57
CA ASP A 220 21.64 -26.28 -6.39
C ASP A 220 21.80 -27.81 -6.39
N ARG A 221 20.79 -28.53 -6.91
CA ARG A 221 20.81 -29.99 -7.03
C ARG A 221 21.64 -30.50 -8.22
N ARG A 222 21.91 -29.65 -9.21
CA ARG A 222 22.71 -29.98 -10.40
C ARG A 222 24.18 -29.58 -10.25
N GLY A 223 24.49 -28.67 -9.33
CA GLY A 223 25.85 -28.26 -8.97
C GLY A 223 26.53 -29.11 -7.88
N ARG A 224 25.86 -30.16 -7.38
CA ARG A 224 26.44 -31.21 -6.52
C ARG A 224 26.67 -32.49 -7.32
#